data_AF-A0A6A6KWS9-F1
#
_entry.id   AF-A0A6A6KWS9-F1
#
_cell.length_a   1.000
_cell.length_b   1.000
_cell.length_c   1.000
_cell.angle_alpha   90.00
_cell.angle_beta   90.00
_cell.angle_gamma   90.00
#
_symmetry.space_group_name_H-M   'P 1'
#
loop_
_entity.id
_entity.type
_entity.pdbx_description
1 polymer ?
#
loop_
_entity_poly.entity_id
_entity_poly.type
_entity_poly.pdbx_seq_one_letter_code
_entity_poly.pdbx_strand_id
1 'polypeptide(L)'
;MFLNHAQKFSLSRVIITSSLATMAFSGKPVTPNVVVDETWYSNPEFCMKLKFWYMLAKTLAEEAAWRFAKKNSIDLVTLNPGYVIGPLLQTTLNETVEMILNLVNGAKTYPNAYYRSIDVRDVAVAHVQALEIPSASGRYCLAADDLTSLSF
;
A
#
# COMPACT_ATOMS: atom_id res chain seq x y z
N MET A 1 8.08 -14.51 -10.01
CA MET A 1 8.49 -14.23 -11.42
C MET A 1 9.35 -12.97 -11.51
N PHE A 2 8.90 -11.79 -11.05
CA PHE A 2 9.66 -10.54 -11.12
C PHE A 2 10.97 -10.55 -10.31
N LEU A 3 10.92 -10.86 -9.00
CA LEU A 3 12.13 -10.87 -8.17
C LEU A 3 13.19 -11.90 -8.61
N ASN A 4 12.76 -13.02 -9.20
CA ASN A 4 13.69 -13.97 -9.85
C ASN A 4 14.46 -13.31 -11.00
N HIS A 5 13.78 -12.48 -11.81
CA HIS A 5 14.43 -11.74 -12.89
C HIS A 5 15.34 -10.65 -12.33
N ALA A 6 14.89 -9.88 -11.33
CA ALA A 6 15.72 -8.88 -10.67
C ALA A 6 17.03 -9.48 -10.14
N GLN A 7 16.96 -10.65 -9.49
CA GLN A 7 18.12 -11.40 -9.05
C GLN A 7 19.03 -11.79 -10.22
N LYS A 8 18.46 -12.36 -11.29
CA LYS A 8 19.20 -12.83 -12.47
C LYS A 8 19.98 -11.68 -13.14
N PHE A 9 19.43 -10.47 -13.14
CA PHE A 9 20.07 -9.28 -13.70
C PHE A 9 20.88 -8.47 -12.69
N SER A 10 21.08 -8.99 -11.47
CA SER A 10 21.85 -8.33 -10.42
C SER A 10 21.41 -6.88 -10.15
N LEU A 11 20.10 -6.64 -10.15
CA LEU A 11 19.56 -5.33 -9.80
C LEU A 11 19.90 -5.02 -8.34
N SER A 12 20.45 -3.81 -8.11
CA SER A 12 20.94 -3.39 -6.80
C SER A 12 19.80 -3.13 -5.81
N ARG A 13 18.68 -2.56 -6.27
CA ARG A 13 17.51 -2.23 -5.47
C ARG A 13 16.23 -2.51 -6.22
N VAL A 14 15.21 -2.98 -5.50
CA VAL A 14 13.87 -3.21 -6.01
C VAL A 14 12.86 -2.45 -5.15
N ILE A 15 11.99 -1.68 -5.81
CA ILE A 15 10.85 -1.00 -5.16
C ILE A 15 9.57 -1.75 -5.55
N ILE A 16 8.78 -2.17 -4.56
CA ILE A 16 7.49 -2.85 -4.80
C ILE A 16 6.34 -1.99 -4.29
N THR A 17 5.34 -1.77 -5.14
CA THR A 17 4.04 -1.24 -4.74
C THR A 17 3.24 -2.32 -4.02
N SER A 18 3.15 -2.19 -2.72
CA SER A 18 2.29 -3.02 -1.87
C SER A 18 0.97 -2.29 -1.57
N SER A 19 0.51 -2.25 -0.32
CA SER A 19 -0.71 -1.55 0.10
C SER A 19 -0.81 -1.46 1.62
N LEU A 20 -1.53 -0.47 2.15
CA LEU A 20 -1.99 -0.46 3.55
C LEU A 20 -2.80 -1.71 3.93
N ALA A 21 -3.33 -2.43 2.94
CA ALA A 21 -3.99 -3.73 3.14
C ALA A 21 -3.09 -4.78 3.84
N THR A 22 -1.77 -4.61 3.81
CA THR A 22 -0.81 -5.50 4.49
C THR A 22 -0.50 -5.08 5.93
N MET A 23 -1.11 -4.00 6.45
CA MET A 23 -0.81 -3.44 7.77
C MET A 23 -1.99 -3.52 8.75
N ALA A 24 -3.17 -3.03 8.34
CA ALA A 24 -4.26 -2.74 9.27
C ALA A 24 -5.28 -3.87 9.50
N PHE A 25 -5.14 -5.04 8.85
CA PHE A 25 -6.14 -6.12 8.89
C PHE A 25 -5.68 -7.30 9.76
N SER A 26 -5.49 -7.03 11.05
CA SER A 26 -4.95 -8.00 12.02
C SER A 26 -5.94 -8.49 13.08
N GLY A 27 -7.17 -7.95 13.08
CA GLY A 27 -8.16 -8.19 14.13
C GLY A 27 -7.97 -7.34 15.39
N LYS A 28 -6.86 -6.58 15.47
CA LYS A 28 -6.67 -5.56 16.50
C LYS A 28 -7.59 -4.36 16.19
N PRO A 29 -8.29 -3.79 17.19
CA PRO A 29 -9.07 -2.57 17.00
C PRO A 29 -8.18 -1.40 16.54
N VAL A 30 -8.60 -0.72 15.46
CA VAL A 30 -7.99 0.54 15.03
C VAL A 30 -8.92 1.67 15.49
N THR A 31 -8.62 2.25 16.65
CA THR A 31 -9.37 3.37 17.24
C THR A 31 -8.68 4.70 16.90
N PRO A 32 -9.31 5.87 17.15
CA PRO A 32 -8.69 7.17 16.88
C PRO A 32 -7.34 7.41 17.56
N ASN A 33 -7.04 6.71 18.66
CA ASN A 33 -5.79 6.84 19.40
C ASN A 33 -4.70 5.84 18.94
N VAL A 34 -5.00 5.01 17.94
CA VAL A 34 -4.07 4.00 17.42
C VAL A 34 -3.40 4.53 16.16
N VAL A 35 -2.08 4.69 16.24
CA VAL A 35 -1.24 4.94 15.06
C VAL A 35 -0.90 3.60 14.41
N VAL A 36 -1.27 3.47 13.13
CA VAL A 36 -0.86 2.34 12.29
C VAL A 36 0.37 2.78 11.52
N ASP A 37 1.49 2.12 11.79
CA ASP A 37 2.80 2.39 11.19
C ASP A 37 3.36 1.13 10.51
N GLU A 38 4.61 1.21 10.04
CA GLU A 38 5.34 0.16 9.34
C GLU A 38 5.59 -1.10 10.18
N THR A 39 5.39 -1.05 11.50
CA THR A 39 5.51 -2.20 12.41
C THR A 39 4.24 -3.05 12.44
N TRP A 40 3.14 -2.56 11.88
CA TRP A 40 1.88 -3.28 11.80
C TRP A 40 1.84 -4.24 10.62
N TYR A 41 1.33 -5.44 10.85
CA TYR A 41 1.12 -6.46 9.82
C TYR A 41 -0.31 -6.98 9.91
N SER A 42 -0.96 -7.09 8.76
CA SER A 42 -2.22 -7.80 8.61
C SER A 42 -2.01 -9.28 8.92
N ASN A 43 -3.06 -9.93 9.45
CA ASN A 43 -3.04 -11.35 9.77
C ASN A 43 -3.72 -12.12 8.62
N PRO A 44 -3.01 -13.00 7.89
CA PRO A 44 -3.59 -13.80 6.81
C PRO A 44 -4.79 -14.66 7.23
N GLU A 45 -4.75 -15.29 8.40
CA GLU A 45 -5.85 -16.11 8.92
C GLU A 45 -7.09 -15.26 9.21
N PHE A 46 -6.89 -14.06 9.78
CA PHE A 46 -7.97 -13.10 10.01
C PHE A 46 -8.61 -12.66 8.68
N CYS A 47 -7.79 -12.32 7.69
CA CYS A 47 -8.25 -11.94 6.36
C CYS A 47 -9.02 -13.08 5.69
N MET A 48 -8.52 -14.32 5.80
CA MET A 48 -9.17 -15.51 5.25
C MET A 48 -10.53 -15.78 5.92
N LYS A 49 -10.60 -15.72 7.26
CA LYS A 49 -11.84 -15.92 8.03
C LYS A 49 -12.93 -14.93 7.63
N LEU A 50 -12.56 -13.67 7.38
CA LEU A 50 -13.49 -12.62 6.95
C LEU A 50 -13.68 -12.53 5.42
N LYS A 51 -13.04 -13.41 4.64
CA LYS A 51 -13.09 -13.40 3.18
C LYS A 51 -12.56 -12.10 2.56
N PHE A 52 -11.62 -11.43 3.23
CA PHE A 52 -10.91 -10.25 2.73
C PHE A 52 -9.79 -10.67 1.76
N TRP A 53 -10.20 -11.21 0.60
CA TRP A 53 -9.29 -11.86 -0.34
C TRP A 53 -8.22 -10.94 -0.92
N TYR A 54 -8.55 -9.67 -1.18
CA TYR A 54 -7.58 -8.68 -1.64
C TYR A 54 -6.49 -8.44 -0.59
N MET A 55 -6.90 -8.26 0.66
CA MET A 55 -6.00 -8.01 1.79
C MET A 55 -5.12 -9.24 2.05
N LEU A 56 -5.70 -10.44 1.98
CA LEU A 56 -4.97 -11.70 2.05
C LEU A 56 -3.92 -11.80 0.94
N ALA A 57 -4.33 -11.57 -0.31
CA ALA A 57 -3.44 -11.68 -1.46
C ALA A 57 -2.28 -10.68 -1.39
N LYS A 58 -2.55 -9.42 -1.03
CA LYS A 58 -1.52 -8.39 -0.84
C LYS A 58 -0.56 -8.74 0.31
N THR A 59 -1.10 -9.23 1.43
CA THR A 59 -0.29 -9.61 2.60
C THR A 59 0.66 -10.75 2.25
N LEU A 60 0.14 -11.84 1.66
CA LEU A 60 0.96 -12.98 1.25
C LEU A 60 1.97 -12.63 0.16
N ALA A 61 1.63 -11.72 -0.76
CA ALA A 61 2.56 -11.26 -1.79
C ALA A 61 3.73 -10.46 -1.21
N GLU A 62 3.47 -9.56 -0.26
CA GLU A 62 4.52 -8.79 0.42
C GLU A 62 5.41 -9.71 1.28
N GLU A 63 4.83 -10.63 2.05
CA GLU A 63 5.59 -11.62 2.83
C GLU A 63 6.50 -12.47 1.94
N ALA A 64 5.97 -12.94 0.80
CA ALA A 64 6.75 -13.71 -0.17
C ALA A 64 7.89 -12.89 -0.77
N ALA A 65 7.65 -11.60 -1.07
CA ALA A 65 8.66 -10.69 -1.57
C ALA A 65 9.80 -10.48 -0.58
N TRP A 66 9.49 -10.20 0.69
CA TRP A 66 10.49 -10.02 1.75
C TRP A 66 11.29 -11.29 2.02
N ARG A 67 10.63 -12.45 2.08
CA ARG A 67 11.31 -13.76 2.20
C ARG A 67 12.28 -13.99 1.04
N PHE A 68 11.85 -13.70 -0.17
CA PHE A 68 12.67 -13.86 -1.36
C PHE A 68 13.86 -12.90 -1.34
N ALA A 69 13.63 -11.62 -1.05
CA ALA A 69 14.69 -10.62 -1.02
C ALA A 69 15.75 -10.94 0.04
N LYS A 70 15.33 -11.33 1.25
CA LYS A 70 16.23 -11.75 2.33
C LYS A 70 17.07 -12.96 1.94
N LYS A 71 16.47 -13.97 1.29
CA LYS A 71 17.17 -15.19 0.85
C LYS A 71 18.22 -14.90 -0.22
N ASN A 72 17.99 -13.89 -1.06
CA ASN A 72 18.78 -13.62 -2.25
C ASN A 72 19.58 -12.30 -2.18
N SER A 73 19.69 -11.71 -0.98
CA SER A 73 20.42 -10.46 -0.74
C SER A 73 20.02 -9.31 -1.67
N ILE A 74 18.72 -9.20 -1.94
CA ILE A 74 18.16 -8.08 -2.72
C ILE A 74 17.80 -6.95 -1.74
N ASP A 75 18.26 -5.73 -2.02
CA ASP A 75 17.77 -4.52 -1.35
C ASP A 75 16.33 -4.25 -1.80
N LEU A 76 15.39 -4.44 -0.88
CA LEU A 76 13.96 -4.30 -1.14
C LEU A 76 13.40 -3.17 -0.31
N VAL A 77 12.61 -2.31 -0.96
CA VAL A 77 11.75 -1.33 -0.31
C VAL A 77 10.31 -1.57 -0.75
N THR A 78 9.36 -1.56 0.18
CA THR A 78 7.94 -1.64 -0.14
C THR A 78 7.23 -0.35 0.19
N LEU A 79 6.43 0.14 -0.75
CA LEU A 79 5.57 1.30 -0.54
C LEU A 79 4.14 0.83 -0.36
N ASN A 80 3.47 1.26 0.71
CA ASN A 80 2.19 0.75 1.15
C ASN A 80 1.12 1.85 1.07
N PRO A 81 0.63 2.18 -0.15
CA PRO A 81 -0.40 3.19 -0.32
C PRO A 81 -1.75 2.76 0.22
N GLY A 82 -2.48 3.76 0.71
CA GLY A 82 -3.91 3.69 0.98
C GLY A 82 -4.74 3.78 -0.30
N TYR A 83 -5.85 4.49 -0.24
CA TYR A 83 -6.71 4.76 -1.38
C TYR A 83 -6.06 5.81 -2.27
N VAL A 84 -5.45 5.38 -3.37
CA VAL A 84 -4.76 6.27 -4.30
C VAL A 84 -5.79 7.03 -5.14
N ILE A 85 -5.78 8.35 -5.06
CA ILE A 85 -6.73 9.23 -5.75
C ILE A 85 -5.97 10.31 -6.52
N GLY A 86 -6.64 11.07 -7.39
CA GLY A 86 -6.03 12.19 -8.10
C GLY A 86 -6.31 12.18 -9.60
N PRO A 87 -5.56 12.97 -10.39
CA PRO A 87 -5.79 13.10 -11.82
C PRO A 87 -5.51 11.78 -12.55
N LEU A 88 -6.40 11.44 -13.49
CA LEU A 88 -6.27 10.25 -14.32
C LEU A 88 -5.46 10.59 -15.58
N LEU A 89 -4.46 9.77 -15.89
CA LEU A 89 -3.76 9.81 -17.18
C LEU A 89 -4.34 8.78 -18.17
N GLN A 90 -4.95 7.72 -17.64
CA GLN A 90 -5.66 6.71 -18.41
C GLN A 90 -7.14 7.08 -18.64
N THR A 91 -7.76 6.48 -19.65
CA THR A 91 -9.17 6.70 -20.00
C THR A 91 -10.17 5.88 -19.19
N THR A 92 -9.70 4.98 -18.32
CA THR A 92 -10.53 4.09 -17.50
C THR A 92 -10.35 4.39 -16.02
N LEU A 93 -11.43 4.31 -15.26
CA LEU A 93 -11.36 4.45 -13.81
C LEU A 93 -10.64 3.25 -13.19
N ASN A 94 -9.86 3.52 -12.14
CA ASN A 94 -9.47 2.50 -11.20
C ASN A 94 -10.46 2.49 -10.02
N GLU A 95 -10.48 1.38 -9.28
CA GLU A 95 -11.40 1.11 -8.15
C GLU A 95 -11.58 2.29 -7.18
N THR A 96 -10.47 2.92 -6.78
CA THR A 96 -10.50 3.99 -5.77
C THR A 96 -11.12 5.29 -6.28
N VAL A 97 -10.95 5.61 -7.57
CA VAL A 97 -11.56 6.78 -8.20
C VAL A 97 -13.00 6.49 -8.61
N GLU A 98 -13.32 5.26 -9.01
CA GLU A 98 -14.70 4.81 -9.22
C GLU A 98 -15.54 4.93 -7.94
N MET A 99 -14.96 4.58 -6.79
CA MET A 99 -15.60 4.80 -5.49
C MET A 99 -15.96 6.27 -5.26
N ILE A 100 -15.07 7.21 -5.60
CA ILE A 100 -15.36 8.65 -5.50
C ILE A 100 -16.44 9.05 -6.50
N LEU A 101 -16.36 8.57 -7.75
CA LEU A 101 -17.36 8.87 -8.78
C LEU A 101 -18.75 8.44 -8.33
N ASN A 102 -18.88 7.24 -7.76
CA ASN A 102 -20.16 6.72 -7.28
C ASN A 102 -20.77 7.64 -6.21
N LEU A 103 -19.96 8.20 -5.30
CA LEU A 103 -20.44 9.14 -4.28
C LEU A 103 -21.00 10.43 -4.89
N VAL A 104 -20.35 10.97 -5.92
CA VAL A 104 -20.79 12.24 -6.55
C VAL A 104 -21.87 12.04 -7.61
N ASN A 105 -22.02 10.84 -8.16
CA ASN A 105 -22.98 10.51 -9.22
C ASN A 105 -24.35 10.05 -8.69
N GLY A 106 -24.77 10.58 -7.53
CA GLY A 106 -26.12 10.37 -7.00
C GLY A 106 -26.32 9.09 -6.19
N ALA A 107 -25.25 8.52 -5.61
CA ALA A 107 -25.40 7.44 -4.64
C ALA A 107 -26.33 7.85 -3.49
N LYS A 108 -27.32 7.01 -3.18
CA LYS A 108 -28.30 7.24 -2.11
C LYS A 108 -27.73 6.93 -0.72
N THR A 109 -26.68 6.13 -0.67
CA THR A 109 -26.00 5.69 0.55
C THR A 109 -24.50 5.66 0.32
N TYR A 110 -23.73 5.73 1.41
CA TYR A 110 -22.28 5.59 1.38
C TYR A 110 -21.82 4.65 2.50
N PRO A 111 -20.70 3.93 2.31
CA PRO A 111 -20.14 3.11 3.37
C PRO A 111 -19.74 3.97 4.57
N ASN A 112 -20.13 3.54 5.79
CA ASN A 112 -19.59 4.11 7.02
C ASN A 112 -18.20 3.52 7.28
N ALA A 113 -17.21 4.00 6.52
CA ALA A 113 -15.85 3.50 6.55
C ALA A 113 -14.84 4.66 6.50
N TYR A 114 -13.71 4.46 7.16
CA TYR A 114 -12.59 5.40 7.13
C TYR A 114 -11.63 5.03 6.01
N TYR A 115 -11.43 5.95 5.06
CA TYR A 115 -10.57 5.75 3.90
C TYR A 115 -9.33 6.64 4.01
N ARG A 116 -8.20 6.05 4.37
CA ARG A 116 -6.90 6.72 4.31
C ARG A 116 -6.49 6.84 2.85
N SER A 117 -6.59 8.05 2.30
CA SER A 117 -6.30 8.32 0.89
C SER A 117 -4.91 8.92 0.70
N ILE A 118 -4.38 8.89 -0.51
CA ILE A 118 -3.16 9.59 -0.88
C ILE A 118 -3.23 10.00 -2.36
N ASP A 119 -2.62 11.14 -2.71
CA ASP A 119 -2.54 11.56 -4.10
C ASP A 119 -1.60 10.64 -4.91
N VAL A 120 -2.01 10.27 -6.13
CA VAL A 120 -1.23 9.45 -7.05
C VAL A 120 0.13 10.06 -7.37
N ARG A 121 0.25 11.38 -7.37
CA ARG A 121 1.50 12.10 -7.60
C ARG A 121 2.46 11.91 -6.43
N ASP A 122 1.95 11.93 -5.20
CA ASP A 122 2.76 11.68 -4.00
C ASP A 122 3.26 10.23 -3.97
N VAL A 123 2.42 9.28 -4.38
CA VAL A 123 2.83 7.87 -4.55
C VAL A 123 3.95 7.75 -5.59
N ALA A 124 3.84 8.45 -6.72
CA ALA A 124 4.86 8.44 -7.76
C ALA A 124 6.19 9.04 -7.26
N VAL A 125 6.13 10.19 -6.58
CA VAL A 125 7.30 10.82 -5.95
C VAL A 125 7.94 9.88 -4.93
N ALA A 126 7.15 9.20 -4.09
CA ALA A 126 7.67 8.25 -3.12
C ALA A 126 8.41 7.06 -3.77
N HIS A 127 7.93 6.56 -4.93
CA HIS A 127 8.66 5.52 -5.67
C HIS A 127 10.02 6.00 -6.17
N VAL A 128 10.09 7.23 -6.69
CA VAL A 128 11.34 7.84 -7.13
C VAL A 128 12.28 8.04 -5.94
N GLN A 129 11.79 8.60 -4.84
CA GLN A 129 12.58 8.82 -3.63
C GLN A 129 13.11 7.52 -3.02
N ALA A 130 12.29 6.46 -2.97
CA ALA A 130 12.71 5.16 -2.47
C ALA A 130 13.84 4.55 -3.32
N LEU A 131 13.87 4.84 -4.62
CA LEU A 131 14.94 4.42 -5.51
C LEU A 131 16.20 5.27 -5.33
N GLU A 132 16.06 6.61 -5.26
CA GLU A 132 17.17 7.55 -5.28
C GLU A 132 17.87 7.74 -3.92
N ILE A 133 17.14 7.63 -2.81
CA ILE A 133 17.68 7.86 -1.47
C ILE A 133 18.40 6.59 -0.98
N PRO A 134 19.74 6.57 -0.85
CA PRO A 134 20.47 5.34 -0.54
C PRO A 134 20.10 4.73 0.82
N SER A 135 19.71 5.56 1.80
CA SER A 135 19.30 5.12 3.13
C SER A 135 17.85 4.63 3.22
N ALA A 136 17.06 4.75 2.15
CA ALA A 136 15.69 4.25 2.14
C ALA A 136 15.68 2.72 2.29
N SER A 137 14.90 2.22 3.25
CA SER A 137 14.88 0.80 3.61
C SER A 137 13.56 0.42 4.26
N GLY A 138 13.19 -0.86 4.16
CA GLY A 138 12.01 -1.37 4.85
C GLY A 138 10.71 -1.08 4.12
N ARG A 139 9.67 -0.81 4.90
CA ARG A 139 8.30 -0.54 4.44
C ARG A 139 8.03 0.95 4.63
N TYR A 140 7.13 1.53 3.84
CA TYR A 140 6.68 2.92 4.04
C TYR A 140 5.17 3.01 3.90
N CYS A 141 4.52 3.50 4.94
CA CYS A 141 3.11 3.86 4.96
C CYS A 141 2.89 5.10 4.10
N LEU A 142 2.04 4.99 3.08
CA LEU A 142 1.71 6.08 2.19
C LEU A 142 0.23 6.42 2.33
N ALA A 143 -0.06 7.32 3.27
CA ALA A 143 -1.36 7.91 3.51
C ALA A 143 -1.19 9.43 3.71
N ALA A 144 -2.13 10.22 3.21
CA ALA A 144 -2.24 11.61 3.62
C ALA A 144 -2.66 11.67 5.09
N ASP A 145 -2.06 12.61 5.83
CA ASP A 145 -2.54 13.01 7.14
C ASP A 145 -3.97 13.57 6.99
N ASP A 146 -4.95 12.93 7.65
CA ASP A 146 -6.36 13.28 7.85
C ASP A 146 -6.92 14.52 7.10
N LEU A 147 -6.78 14.70 5.79
CA LEU A 147 -7.10 15.99 5.11
C LEU A 147 -6.50 17.26 5.78
N THR A 148 -5.64 17.10 6.78
CA THR A 148 -5.07 18.15 7.62
C THR A 148 -3.60 17.83 7.80
N SER A 149 -2.79 18.63 7.10
CA SER A 149 -1.34 18.82 7.19
C SER A 149 -0.45 17.62 6.89
N LEU A 150 0.07 17.57 5.66
CA LEU A 150 1.36 16.97 5.34
C LEU A 150 2.44 17.57 6.26
N SER A 151 3.13 16.73 7.02
CA SER A 151 4.46 17.08 7.56
C SER A 151 5.52 16.16 6.95
N PHE A 152 6.42 16.76 6.17
CA PHE A 152 7.75 16.23 5.89
C PHE A 152 8.69 16.53 7.06
#